data_AF-A0A954LE94-F1
#
_entry.id   AF-A0A954LE94-F1
#
_cell.length_a   1.000
_cell.length_b   1.000
_cell.length_c   1.000
_cell.angle_alpha   90.00
_cell.angle_beta   90.00
_cell.angle_gamma   90.00
#
_symmetry.space_group_name_H-M   'P 1'
#
loop_
_entity.id
_entity.type
_entity.pdbx_description
1 polymer ?
#
loop_
_entity_poly.entity_id
_entity_poly.type
_entity_poly.pdbx_seq_one_letter_code
_entity_poly.pdbx_strand_id
1 'polypeptide(L)' 'MKQTIGMLLQLLVLGALPALIYFELMNRFLLVMPIAVVVGWTIFYIGHRLRES' A
#
# COMPACT_ATOMS: atom_id res chain seq x y z
N MET A 1 16.54 -10.03 8.93
CA MET A 1 15.56 -10.26 7.83
C MET A 1 14.28 -9.44 7.95
N LYS A 2 13.77 -9.16 9.17
CA LYS A 2 12.56 -8.35 9.38
C LYS A 2 12.63 -6.95 8.74
N GLN A 3 13.78 -6.29 8.83
CA GLN A 3 14.05 -5.00 8.18
C GLN A 3 13.92 -5.03 6.65
N THR A 4 14.48 -6.05 5.99
CA THR A 4 14.38 -6.22 4.54
C THR A 4 12.92 -6.45 4.12
N ILE A 5 12.18 -7.26 4.88
CA ILE A 5 10.75 -7.51 4.65
C ILE A 5 9.93 -6.21 4.81
N GLY A 6 10.21 -5.42 5.86
CA GLY A 6 9.56 -4.13 6.08
C GLY A 6 9.83 -3.14 4.95
N MET A 7 11.06 -3.08 4.45
CA MET A 7 11.42 -2.25 3.30
C MET A 7 10.73 -2.71 2.00
N LEU A 8 10.67 -4.02 1.75
CA LEU A 8 9.98 -4.58 0.58
C LEU A 8 8.47 -4.31 0.63
N LEU A 9 7.85 -4.41 1.79
CA LEU A 9 6.43 -4.06 1.99
C LEU A 9 6.16 -2.59 1.68
N GLN A 10 7.03 -1.69 2.12
CA GLN A 10 6.91 -0.25 1.82
C GLN A 10 7.08 0.05 0.33
N LEU A 11 8.06 -0.60 -0.33
CA LEU A 11 8.26 -0.48 -1.78
C LEU A 11 7.07 -1.02 -2.56
N LEU A 12 6.46 -2.11 -2.10
CA LEU A 12 5.29 -2.71 -2.75
C LEU A 12 4.09 -1.76 -2.67
N VAL A 13 3.83 -1.14 -1.52
CA VAL A 13 2.75 -0.14 -1.38
C VAL A 13 3.01 1.08 -2.27
N LEU A 14 4.24 1.60 -2.30
CA LEU A 14 4.61 2.73 -3.16
C LEU A 14 4.47 2.39 -4.66
N GLY A 15 4.86 1.17 -5.06
CA GLY A 15 4.72 0.70 -6.44
C GLY A 15 3.28 0.38 -6.84
N ALA A 16 2.42 0.01 -5.88
CA ALA A 16 1.01 -0.28 -6.12
C ALA A 16 0.15 0.99 -6.23
N LEU A 17 0.57 2.12 -5.65
CA LEU A 17 -0.17 3.38 -5.70
C LEU A 17 -0.48 3.87 -7.14
N PRO A 18 0.48 3.92 -8.09
CA PRO A 18 0.19 4.28 -9.48
C PRO A 18 -0.82 3.35 -10.16
N ALA A 19 -0.69 2.04 -9.91
CA ALA A 19 -1.60 1.05 -10.47
C ALA A 19 -3.03 1.20 -9.91
N LEU A 20 -3.16 1.49 -8.62
CA LEU A 20 -4.43 1.81 -7.96
C LEU A 20 -5.05 3.09 -8.53
N ILE A 21 -4.26 4.15 -8.70
CA ILE A 21 -4.74 5.42 -9.29
C ILE A 21 -5.23 5.20 -10.73
N TYR A 22 -4.49 4.42 -11.53
CA TYR A 22 -4.90 4.08 -12.89
C TYR A 22 -6.20 3.28 -12.91
N PHE A 23 -6.33 2.29 -12.03
CA PHE A 23 -7.53 1.46 -11.91
C PHE A 23 -8.75 2.29 -11.46
N GLU A 24 -8.57 3.24 -10.54
CA GLU A 24 -9.60 4.19 -10.09
C GLU A 24 -10.11 5.07 -11.23
N LEU A 25 -9.19 5.69 -11.98
CA LEU A 25 -9.51 6.52 -13.14
C LEU A 25 -10.37 5.77 -14.16
N MET A 26 -10.17 4.45 -14.27
CA MET A 26 -10.88 3.62 -15.23
C MET A 26 -12.25 3.12 -14.73
N ASN A 27 -12.43 2.95 -13.41
CA ASN A 27 -13.62 2.33 -12.85
C ASN A 27 -14.70 3.29 -12.34
N ARG A 28 -14.43 4.60 -12.15
CA ARG A 28 -15.39 5.63 -11.64
C ARG A 28 -16.14 5.26 -10.34
N PHE A 29 -15.75 4.18 -9.64
CA PHE A 29 -16.41 3.69 -8.44
C PHE A 29 -15.82 4.38 -7.20
N LEU A 30 -16.59 5.29 -6.61
CA LEU A 30 -16.21 6.12 -5.45
C LEU A 30 -15.79 5.33 -4.19
N LEU A 31 -16.13 4.04 -4.09
CA LEU A 31 -15.84 3.22 -2.91
C LEU A 31 -14.51 2.46 -2.99
N VAL A 32 -13.92 2.31 -4.17
CA VAL A 32 -12.66 1.56 -4.33
C VAL A 32 -11.51 2.34 -3.69
N MET A 33 -11.57 3.67 -3.72
CA MET A 33 -10.52 4.54 -3.22
C MET A 33 -10.34 4.49 -1.69
N PRO A 34 -11.39 4.66 -0.87
CA PRO A 34 -11.24 4.57 0.59
C PRO A 34 -10.79 3.16 1.04
N ILE A 35 -11.26 2.10 0.37
CA ILE A 35 -10.84 0.73 0.67
C ILE A 35 -9.34 0.55 0.34
N ALA A 36 -8.90 1.01 -0.83
CA ALA A 36 -7.51 0.94 -1.25
C ALA A 36 -6.58 1.74 -0.32
N VAL A 37 -7.01 2.91 0.16
CA VAL A 37 -6.27 3.71 1.13
C VAL A 37 -6.14 2.98 2.47
N VAL A 38 -7.21 2.39 2.99
CA VAL A 38 -7.18 1.65 4.26
C VAL A 38 -6.27 0.43 4.17
N VAL A 39 -6.35 -0.32 3.07
CA VAL A 39 -5.49 -1.49 2.82
C VAL A 39 -4.02 -1.06 2.68
N GLY A 40 -3.74 -0.03 1.87
CA GLY A 40 -2.39 0.50 1.68
C GLY A 40 -1.78 1.01 2.97
N TRP A 41 -2.54 1.75 3.77
CA TRP A 41 -2.10 2.23 5.09
C TRP A 41 -1.77 1.05 6.00
N THR A 42 -2.65 0.06 6.10
CA THR A 42 -2.45 -1.09 6.99
C THR A 42 -1.17 -1.85 6.65
N ILE A 43 -0.93 -2.12 5.36
CA ILE A 43 0.28 -2.79 4.87
C ILE A 43 1.51 -1.92 5.14
N PHE A 44 1.43 -0.61 4.91
CA PHE A 44 2.52 0.31 5.16
C PHE A 44 2.90 0.39 6.64
N TYR A 45 1.89 0.40 7.53
CA TYR A 45 2.09 0.39 8.97
C TYR A 45 2.75 -0.90 9.46
N ILE A 46 2.32 -2.06 8.95
CA ILE A 46 2.96 -3.35 9.25
C ILE A 46 4.40 -3.35 8.76
N GLY A 47 4.66 -2.90 7.52
CA GLY A 47 6.01 -2.79 6.96
C GLY A 47 6.92 -1.88 7.80
N HIS A 48 6.39 -0.75 8.26
CA HIS A 48 7.12 0.18 9.14
C HIS A 48 7.46 -0.46 10.49
N ARG A 49 6.48 -1.08 11.15
CA ARG A 49 6.70 -1.79 12.43
C ARG A 49 7.72 -2.91 12.30
N LEU A 50 7.70 -3.67 11.21
CA LEU A 50 8.67 -4.74 10.93
C LEU A 50 10.07 -4.22 10.63
N ARG A 51 10.19 -2.98 10.15
CA ARG A 51 11.49 -2.32 9.91
C ARG A 51 12.11 -1.79 11.20
N GLU A 52 11.28 -1.34 12.13
CA GLU A 52 11.72 -0.78 13.41
C GLU A 52 11.88 -1.83 14.53
N SER A 53 11.29 -3.01 14.37
CA SER A 53 11.48 -4.16 15.27
C SER A 53 12.71 -5.01 14.92
#